data_AF-A0A7R9VEL1-F1
#
_entry.id   AF-A0A7R9VEL1-F1
#
_cell.length_a   1.000
_cell.length_b   1.000
_cell.length_c   1.000
_cell.angle_alpha   90.00
_cell.angle_beta   90.00
_cell.angle_gamma   90.00
#
_symmetry.space_group_name_H-M   'P 1'
#
loop_
_entity.id
_entity.type
_entity.pdbx_description
1 polymer ?
#
loop_
_entity_poly.entity_id
_entity_poly.type
_entity_poly.pdbx_seq_one_letter_code
_entity_poly.pdbx_strand_id
1 'polypeptide(L)'
;RSRAPAGMFAEDADALSSSATFSDEEVATFRELLNEAYEESGLVTEAFAKTFYLGTQLLPDDARRAIWAVYVWCRRTDEIVDAPRTLDDPDMLTDLSAWEVRLERLFQYGEIVDVMDLPLLDIRVKYLSGGDIQPYLDMVRGMLMDIPGLGQDRYDTFDELHLYCYRVAGTVGLMSMPVFGCAEGYTDEQAKEPALSLGVAFQITNILRDVGEDAEKRGRIYLPR
;
A
#
# COMPACT_ATOMS: atom_id res chain seq x y z
N ARG A 1 -10.36 14.81 29.18
CA ARG A 1 -10.71 13.38 29.44
C ARG A 1 -12.22 13.30 29.63
N SER A 2 -12.96 13.25 28.52
CA SER A 2 -14.41 13.01 28.52
C SER A 2 -14.59 11.50 28.33
N ARG A 3 -15.18 10.79 29.30
CA ARG A 3 -15.58 9.40 29.15
C ARG A 3 -17.04 9.41 28.71
N ALA A 4 -17.33 8.87 27.54
CA ALA A 4 -18.70 8.52 27.15
C ALA A 4 -19.30 7.54 28.18
N PRO A 5 -20.62 7.59 28.43
CA PRO A 5 -21.26 6.72 29.40
C PRO A 5 -21.18 5.25 28.95
N ALA A 6 -20.86 4.37 29.91
CA ALA A 6 -20.83 2.93 29.67
C ALA A 6 -22.24 2.42 29.36
N GLY A 7 -22.41 1.79 28.19
CA GLY A 7 -23.66 1.13 27.79
C GLY A 7 -24.30 1.61 26.48
N MET A 8 -23.79 2.67 25.84
CA MET A 8 -24.41 3.21 24.61
C MET A 8 -24.18 2.35 23.34
N PHE A 9 -23.37 1.29 23.43
CA PHE A 9 -23.03 0.40 22.30
C PHE A 9 -23.21 -1.09 22.64
N ALA A 10 -23.94 -1.42 23.72
CA ALA A 10 -24.02 -2.80 24.21
C ALA A 10 -25.15 -3.63 23.59
N GLU A 11 -26.01 -3.07 22.73
CA GLU A 11 -27.23 -3.76 22.29
C GLU A 11 -27.19 -4.36 20.87
N ASP A 12 -26.14 -4.14 20.07
CA ASP A 12 -26.10 -4.62 18.67
C ASP A 12 -24.93 -5.57 18.32
N ALA A 13 -24.22 -6.12 19.31
CA ALA A 13 -23.16 -7.10 19.04
C ALA A 13 -23.70 -8.50 18.67
N ASP A 14 -24.88 -8.87 19.19
CA ASP A 14 -25.48 -10.20 18.96
C ASP A 14 -26.22 -10.31 17.61
N ALA A 15 -26.49 -9.18 16.93
CA ALA A 15 -27.18 -9.17 15.63
C ALA A 15 -26.26 -9.47 14.43
N LEU A 16 -24.94 -9.40 14.59
CA LEU A 16 -23.95 -9.63 13.51
C LEU A 16 -23.50 -11.10 13.40
N SER A 17 -24.04 -12.00 14.23
CA SER A 17 -23.71 -13.42 14.25
C SER A 17 -24.62 -14.29 13.37
N SER A 18 -25.27 -13.75 12.34
CA SER A 18 -25.78 -14.62 11.27
C SER A 18 -24.61 -15.00 10.38
N SER A 19 -24.12 -16.24 10.43
CA SER A 19 -23.16 -16.71 9.44
C SER A 19 -23.83 -16.66 8.07
N ALA A 20 -23.54 -15.61 7.30
CA ALA A 20 -23.97 -15.54 5.91
C ALA A 20 -23.47 -16.81 5.22
N THR A 21 -24.40 -17.57 4.67
CA THR A 21 -24.09 -18.77 3.90
C THR A 21 -24.15 -18.39 2.44
N PHE A 22 -22.97 -18.30 1.81
CA PHE A 22 -22.84 -18.02 0.39
C PHE A 22 -23.13 -19.29 -0.42
N SER A 23 -23.82 -19.14 -1.54
CA SER A 23 -24.05 -20.22 -2.50
C SER A 23 -22.76 -20.60 -3.22
N ASP A 24 -22.72 -21.83 -3.77
CA ASP A 24 -21.55 -22.29 -4.55
C ASP A 24 -21.30 -21.41 -5.79
N GLU A 25 -22.35 -20.85 -6.38
CA GLU A 25 -22.27 -19.93 -7.51
C GLU A 25 -21.61 -18.60 -7.11
N GLU A 26 -22.04 -17.99 -6.00
CA GLU A 26 -21.43 -16.74 -5.48
C GLU A 26 -19.95 -16.94 -5.14
N VAL A 27 -19.61 -18.09 -4.54
CA VAL A 27 -18.21 -18.44 -4.22
C VAL A 27 -17.39 -18.64 -5.51
N ALA A 28 -17.97 -19.26 -6.55
CA ALA A 28 -17.30 -19.43 -7.83
C ALA A 28 -17.04 -18.09 -8.52
N THR A 29 -18.05 -17.21 -8.59
CA THR A 29 -17.91 -15.86 -9.15
C THR A 29 -16.86 -15.04 -8.40
N PHE A 30 -16.85 -15.09 -7.07
CA PHE A 30 -15.83 -14.41 -6.27
C PHE A 30 -14.41 -14.88 -6.62
N ARG A 31 -14.20 -16.21 -6.76
CA ARG A 31 -12.89 -16.76 -7.13
C ARG A 31 -12.46 -16.36 -8.53
N GLU A 32 -13.39 -16.29 -9.48
CA GLU A 32 -13.13 -15.83 -10.85
C GLU A 32 -12.66 -14.37 -10.84
N LEU A 33 -13.43 -13.47 -10.22
CA LEU A 33 -13.07 -12.05 -10.10
C LEU A 33 -11.74 -11.83 -9.37
N LEU A 34 -11.50 -12.57 -8.29
CA LEU A 34 -10.23 -12.49 -7.56
C LEU A 34 -9.06 -12.93 -8.46
N ASN A 35 -9.25 -13.97 -9.27
CA ASN A 35 -8.21 -14.43 -10.18
C ASN A 35 -7.92 -13.41 -11.27
N GLU A 36 -8.95 -12.84 -11.89
CA GLU A 36 -8.83 -11.76 -12.88
C GLU A 36 -8.09 -10.55 -12.29
N ALA A 37 -8.43 -10.13 -11.07
CA ALA A 37 -7.77 -9.00 -10.41
C ALA A 37 -6.27 -9.24 -10.16
N TYR A 38 -5.88 -10.48 -9.82
CA TYR A 38 -4.47 -10.85 -9.68
C TYR A 38 -3.74 -10.91 -11.03
N GLU A 39 -4.41 -11.40 -12.09
CA GLU A 39 -3.85 -11.40 -13.45
C GLU A 39 -3.63 -9.97 -13.95
N GLU A 40 -4.60 -9.09 -13.77
CA GLU A 40 -4.49 -7.67 -14.06
C GLU A 40 -3.36 -7.02 -13.25
N SER A 41 -3.23 -7.38 -11.97
CA SER A 41 -2.12 -6.91 -11.14
C SER A 41 -0.76 -7.32 -11.71
N GLY A 42 -0.66 -8.55 -12.24
CA GLY A 42 0.54 -9.04 -12.94
C GLY A 42 0.85 -8.23 -14.20
N LEU A 43 -0.15 -7.96 -15.05
CA LEU A 43 0.01 -7.17 -16.27
C LEU A 43 0.46 -5.74 -15.99
N VAL A 44 -0.13 -5.09 -14.98
CA VAL A 44 0.27 -3.74 -14.55
C VAL A 44 1.71 -3.76 -14.02
N THR A 45 2.06 -4.74 -13.18
CA THR A 45 3.42 -4.86 -12.64
C THR A 45 4.46 -5.09 -13.74
N GLU A 46 4.16 -5.94 -14.72
CA GLU A 46 5.02 -6.19 -15.88
C GLU A 46 5.26 -4.91 -16.71
N ALA A 47 4.19 -4.15 -16.96
CA ALA A 47 4.24 -2.95 -17.78
C ALA A 47 5.06 -1.82 -17.14
N PHE A 48 4.89 -1.62 -15.83
CA PHE A 48 5.43 -0.44 -15.13
C PHE A 48 6.67 -0.72 -14.25
N ALA A 49 6.97 -1.98 -13.94
CA ALA A 49 8.03 -2.35 -13.00
C ALA A 49 8.94 -3.47 -13.52
N LYS A 50 9.39 -3.41 -14.78
CA LYS A 50 10.07 -4.51 -15.50
C LYS A 50 11.12 -5.28 -14.68
N THR A 51 12.06 -4.58 -14.02
CA THR A 51 13.11 -5.23 -13.22
C THR A 51 12.55 -5.91 -11.97
N PHE A 52 11.59 -5.25 -11.31
CA PHE A 52 10.89 -5.81 -10.15
C PHE A 52 10.06 -7.03 -10.55
N TYR A 53 9.26 -6.92 -11.61
CA TYR A 53 8.49 -8.01 -12.18
C TYR A 53 9.36 -9.22 -12.50
N LEU A 54 10.51 -9.02 -13.15
CA LEU A 54 11.45 -10.10 -13.42
C LEU A 54 11.96 -10.77 -12.13
N GLY A 55 12.28 -9.97 -11.11
CA GLY A 55 12.68 -10.48 -9.80
C GLY A 55 11.61 -11.35 -9.13
N THR A 56 10.34 -10.97 -9.24
CA THR A 56 9.22 -11.73 -8.65
C THR A 56 9.00 -13.10 -9.30
N GLN A 57 9.54 -13.36 -10.50
CA GLN A 57 9.44 -14.68 -11.16
C GLN A 57 10.15 -15.80 -10.38
N LEU A 58 11.02 -15.45 -9.42
CA LEU A 58 11.69 -16.39 -8.53
C LEU A 58 10.82 -16.84 -7.35
N LEU A 59 9.68 -16.17 -7.11
CA LEU A 59 8.76 -16.49 -6.02
C LEU A 59 7.81 -17.63 -6.42
N PRO A 60 7.30 -18.41 -5.44
CA PRO A 60 6.14 -19.27 -5.64
C PRO A 60 4.94 -18.49 -6.18
N ASP A 61 4.04 -19.16 -6.91
CA ASP A 61 2.94 -18.51 -7.64
C ASP A 61 2.05 -17.62 -6.74
N ASP A 62 1.58 -18.15 -5.60
CA ASP A 62 0.74 -17.40 -4.66
C ASP A 62 1.45 -16.14 -4.14
N ALA A 63 2.71 -16.27 -3.73
CA ALA A 63 3.49 -15.14 -3.23
C ALA A 63 3.76 -14.11 -4.34
N ARG A 64 4.04 -14.57 -5.56
CA ARG A 64 4.26 -13.71 -6.73
C ARG A 64 3.03 -12.85 -7.03
N ARG A 65 1.85 -13.47 -7.10
CA ARG A 65 0.57 -12.78 -7.36
C ARG A 65 0.25 -11.78 -6.25
N ALA A 66 0.47 -12.16 -4.99
CA ALA A 66 0.31 -11.26 -3.85
C ALA A 66 1.25 -10.05 -3.92
N ILE A 67 2.53 -10.24 -4.29
CA ILE A 67 3.47 -9.12 -4.44
C ILE A 67 3.10 -8.19 -5.60
N TRP A 68 2.57 -8.71 -6.71
CA TRP A 68 2.05 -7.87 -7.78
C TRP A 68 0.86 -7.02 -7.29
N ALA A 69 -0.05 -7.60 -6.53
CA ALA A 69 -1.17 -6.87 -5.95
C ALA A 69 -0.72 -5.78 -4.96
N VAL A 70 0.28 -6.06 -4.11
CA VAL A 70 0.91 -5.04 -3.24
C VAL A 70 1.50 -3.91 -4.10
N TYR A 71 2.26 -4.24 -5.14
CA TYR A 71 2.82 -3.24 -6.05
C TYR A 71 1.73 -2.37 -6.70
N VAL A 72 0.65 -2.97 -7.19
CA VAL A 72 -0.43 -2.23 -7.83
C VAL A 72 -1.18 -1.36 -6.84
N TRP A 73 -1.40 -1.80 -5.60
CA TRP A 73 -1.96 -0.94 -4.57
C TRP A 73 -1.06 0.28 -4.28
N CYS A 74 0.26 0.08 -4.16
CA CYS A 74 1.21 1.18 -3.99
C CYS A 74 1.16 2.14 -5.20
N ARG A 75 1.16 1.60 -6.42
CA ARG A 75 1.08 2.39 -7.65
C ARG A 75 -0.21 3.23 -7.71
N ARG A 76 -1.36 2.64 -7.39
CA ARG A 76 -2.64 3.37 -7.32
C ARG A 76 -2.58 4.51 -6.29
N THR A 77 -1.85 4.30 -5.20
CA THR A 77 -1.62 5.30 -4.16
C THR A 77 -0.73 6.44 -4.68
N ASP A 78 0.37 6.13 -5.36
CA ASP A 78 1.28 7.10 -5.97
C ASP A 78 0.60 7.92 -7.07
N GLU A 79 -0.22 7.28 -7.90
CA GLU A 79 -0.93 7.93 -9.01
C GLU A 79 -1.90 9.02 -8.55
N ILE A 80 -2.35 9.01 -7.29
CA ILE A 80 -3.18 10.10 -6.74
C ILE A 80 -2.42 11.44 -6.78
N VAL A 81 -1.10 11.43 -6.54
CA VAL A 81 -0.28 12.65 -6.56
C VAL A 81 0.50 12.83 -7.86
N ASP A 82 0.87 11.73 -8.53
CA ASP A 82 1.72 11.75 -9.73
C ASP A 82 0.95 11.91 -11.05
N ALA A 83 -0.35 11.58 -11.10
CA ALA A 83 -1.11 11.65 -12.34
C ALA A 83 -1.29 13.10 -12.84
N PRO A 84 -1.18 13.37 -14.16
CA PRO A 84 -1.47 14.68 -14.72
C PRO A 84 -2.92 15.08 -14.43
N ARG A 85 -3.12 16.19 -13.68
CA ARG A 85 -4.44 16.71 -13.35
C ARG A 85 -4.84 17.87 -14.24
N THR A 86 -6.15 18.04 -14.43
CA THR A 86 -6.73 19.24 -15.05
C THR A 86 -6.99 20.31 -13.99
N LEU A 87 -7.15 21.58 -14.39
CA LEU A 87 -7.39 22.69 -13.44
C LEU A 87 -8.69 22.56 -12.63
N ASP A 88 -9.62 21.69 -13.07
CA ASP A 88 -10.94 21.46 -12.47
C ASP A 88 -11.02 20.15 -11.63
N ASP A 89 -9.88 19.49 -11.41
CA ASP A 89 -9.76 18.22 -10.70
C ASP A 89 -9.85 18.45 -9.17
N PRO A 90 -10.59 17.63 -8.40
CA PRO A 90 -10.60 17.69 -6.94
C PRO A 90 -9.18 17.77 -6.35
N ASP A 91 -9.06 18.48 -5.23
CA ASP A 91 -7.80 18.68 -4.52
C ASP A 91 -7.17 17.33 -4.13
N MET A 92 -5.88 17.11 -4.45
CA MET A 92 -5.13 15.86 -4.18
C MET A 92 -5.28 15.40 -2.72
N LEU A 93 -5.39 16.36 -1.79
CA LEU A 93 -5.62 16.10 -0.37
C LEU A 93 -6.96 15.40 -0.11
N THR A 94 -8.01 15.78 -0.84
CA THR A 94 -9.33 15.15 -0.74
C THR A 94 -9.29 13.71 -1.24
N ASP A 95 -8.60 13.46 -2.34
CA ASP A 95 -8.48 12.10 -2.90
C ASP A 95 -7.65 11.19 -1.99
N LEU A 96 -6.53 11.68 -1.43
CA LEU A 96 -5.75 10.91 -0.45
C LEU A 96 -6.55 10.64 0.82
N SER A 97 -7.36 11.61 1.28
CA SER A 97 -8.24 11.41 2.44
C SER A 97 -9.31 10.34 2.15
N ALA A 98 -9.90 10.34 0.95
CA ALA A 98 -10.86 9.32 0.53
C ALA A 98 -10.19 7.94 0.39
N TRP A 99 -8.95 7.90 -0.09
CA TRP A 99 -8.15 6.69 -0.20
C TRP A 99 -7.79 6.09 1.17
N GLU A 100 -7.42 6.92 2.14
CA GLU A 100 -7.17 6.50 3.53
C GLU A 100 -8.45 5.89 4.15
N VAL A 101 -9.59 6.56 4.01
CA VAL A 101 -10.88 6.04 4.51
C VAL A 101 -11.26 4.72 3.83
N ARG A 102 -11.03 4.60 2.51
CA ARG A 102 -11.28 3.36 1.77
C ARG A 102 -10.40 2.21 2.29
N LEU A 103 -9.11 2.47 2.52
CA LEU A 103 -8.18 1.51 3.10
C LEU A 103 -8.63 1.07 4.50
N GLU A 104 -9.03 2.01 5.37
CA GLU A 104 -9.53 1.70 6.71
C GLU A 104 -10.80 0.83 6.65
N ARG A 105 -11.75 1.16 5.78
CA ARG A 105 -12.99 0.37 5.62
C ARG A 105 -12.73 -1.03 5.08
N LEU A 106 -11.79 -1.18 4.15
CA LEU A 106 -11.34 -2.49 3.67
C LEU A 106 -10.73 -3.32 4.80
N PHE A 107 -9.82 -2.73 5.58
CA PHE A 107 -9.14 -3.44 6.67
C PHE A 107 -10.05 -3.75 7.86
N GLN A 108 -11.03 -2.90 8.14
CA GLN A 108 -11.92 -3.07 9.28
C GLN A 108 -13.13 -3.94 8.96
N TYR A 109 -13.75 -3.74 7.80
CA TYR A 109 -15.05 -4.31 7.44
C TYR A 109 -15.01 -5.24 6.22
N GLY A 110 -13.88 -5.32 5.51
CA GLY A 110 -13.78 -6.07 4.25
C GLY A 110 -14.54 -5.41 3.10
N GLU A 111 -14.76 -4.09 3.20
CA GLU A 111 -15.47 -3.35 2.16
C GLU A 111 -14.61 -3.16 0.91
N ILE A 112 -15.22 -3.41 -0.24
CA ILE A 112 -14.63 -3.36 -1.57
C ILE A 112 -15.35 -2.29 -2.36
N VAL A 113 -14.60 -1.39 -3.01
CA VAL A 113 -15.18 -0.35 -3.86
C VAL A 113 -15.01 -0.70 -5.35
N ASP A 114 -13.90 -1.31 -5.74
CA ASP A 114 -13.70 -1.88 -7.09
C ASP A 114 -12.90 -3.19 -7.05
N VAL A 115 -12.83 -3.86 -8.19
CA VAL A 115 -12.23 -5.20 -8.34
C VAL A 115 -10.77 -5.27 -7.87
N MET A 116 -10.03 -4.16 -7.93
CA MET A 116 -8.63 -4.10 -7.55
C MET A 116 -8.40 -4.02 -6.03
N ASP A 117 -9.46 -3.93 -5.23
CA ASP A 117 -9.38 -4.11 -3.78
C ASP A 117 -9.41 -5.60 -3.38
N LEU A 118 -9.93 -6.48 -4.23
CA LEU A 118 -10.07 -7.91 -3.93
C LEU A 118 -8.73 -8.56 -3.59
N PRO A 119 -7.63 -8.33 -4.34
CA PRO A 119 -6.33 -8.89 -3.99
C PRO A 119 -5.82 -8.41 -2.63
N LEU A 120 -6.00 -7.12 -2.29
CA LEU A 120 -5.56 -6.60 -1.00
C LEU A 120 -6.37 -7.22 0.16
N LEU A 121 -7.68 -7.38 -0.01
CA LEU A 121 -8.52 -8.05 0.98
C LEU A 121 -8.09 -9.52 1.15
N ASP A 122 -7.83 -10.23 0.05
CA ASP A 122 -7.34 -11.61 0.08
C ASP A 122 -5.97 -11.71 0.78
N ILE A 123 -5.05 -10.78 0.50
CA ILE A 123 -3.75 -10.69 1.17
C ILE A 123 -3.91 -10.46 2.67
N ARG A 124 -4.79 -9.53 3.07
CA ARG A 124 -5.10 -9.26 4.47
C ARG A 124 -5.57 -10.53 5.18
N VAL A 125 -6.43 -11.32 4.55
CA VAL A 125 -6.96 -12.56 5.13
C VAL A 125 -5.89 -13.67 5.18
N LYS A 126 -5.07 -13.81 4.13
CA LYS A 126 -4.10 -14.92 4.00
C LYS A 126 -2.80 -14.68 4.77
N TYR A 127 -2.27 -13.46 4.75
CA TYR A 127 -0.90 -13.17 5.20
C TYR A 127 -0.84 -12.28 6.44
N LEU A 128 -1.84 -11.43 6.68
CA LEU A 128 -1.81 -10.46 7.78
C LEU A 128 -2.56 -10.98 9.01
N SER A 129 -1.99 -12.01 9.66
CA SER A 129 -2.48 -12.55 10.93
C SER A 129 -2.31 -11.52 12.06
N GLY A 130 -3.26 -10.59 12.17
CA GLY A 130 -3.22 -9.45 13.09
C GLY A 130 -3.67 -8.13 12.46
N GLY A 131 -3.78 -8.06 11.13
CA GLY A 131 -4.34 -6.92 10.41
C GLY A 131 -3.54 -5.63 10.55
N ASP A 132 -2.20 -5.71 10.63
CA ASP A 132 -1.36 -4.51 10.73
C ASP A 132 -1.47 -3.65 9.46
N ILE A 133 -2.32 -2.64 9.54
CA ILE A 133 -2.59 -1.65 8.50
C ILE A 133 -1.50 -0.56 8.45
N GLN A 134 -0.62 -0.48 9.46
CA GLN A 134 0.23 0.69 9.67
C GLN A 134 1.17 0.98 8.49
N PRO A 135 1.82 0.00 7.83
CA PRO A 135 2.63 0.27 6.64
C PRO A 135 1.83 0.92 5.50
N TYR A 136 0.58 0.52 5.32
CA TYR A 136 -0.31 1.07 4.29
C TYR A 136 -0.68 2.52 4.60
N LEU A 137 -1.03 2.82 5.86
CA LEU A 137 -1.29 4.19 6.30
C LEU A 137 -0.05 5.09 6.15
N ASP A 138 1.13 4.57 6.48
CA ASP A 138 2.38 5.33 6.36
C ASP A 138 2.75 5.62 4.89
N MET A 139 2.43 4.73 3.96
CA MET A 139 2.54 4.98 2.52
C MET A 139 1.65 6.14 2.08
N VAL A 140 0.37 6.14 2.49
CA VAL A 140 -0.56 7.25 2.21
C VAL A 140 -0.04 8.57 2.79
N ARG A 141 0.52 8.56 4.00
CA ARG A 141 1.17 9.72 4.61
C ARG A 141 2.43 10.16 3.86
N GLY A 142 3.10 9.23 3.17
CA GLY A 142 4.19 9.53 2.25
C GLY A 142 3.71 10.42 1.11
N MET A 143 2.57 10.07 0.50
CA MET A 143 1.99 10.86 -0.60
C MET A 143 1.57 12.28 -0.18
N LEU A 144 1.21 12.50 1.09
CA LEU A 144 0.97 13.85 1.60
C LEU A 144 2.23 14.73 1.52
N MET A 145 3.42 14.16 1.63
CA MET A 145 4.70 14.87 1.45
C MET A 145 4.92 15.26 -0.02
N ASP A 146 4.19 14.62 -0.93
CA ASP A 146 4.28 14.84 -2.37
C ASP A 146 3.27 15.85 -2.93
N ILE A 147 2.37 16.38 -2.10
CA ILE A 147 1.43 17.44 -2.54
C ILE A 147 2.17 18.78 -2.72
N PRO A 148 2.15 19.39 -3.92
CA PRO A 148 2.76 20.69 -4.13
C PRO A 148 2.17 21.80 -3.25
N GLY A 149 3.03 22.60 -2.61
CA GLY A 149 2.62 23.72 -1.75
C GLY A 149 2.09 23.35 -0.36
N LEU A 150 1.87 22.05 -0.09
CA LEU A 150 1.51 21.52 1.23
C LEU A 150 2.61 20.62 1.81
N GLY A 151 3.19 19.77 0.97
CA GLY A 151 4.24 18.81 1.30
C GLY A 151 5.64 19.42 1.32
N GLN A 152 6.65 18.59 1.07
CA GLN A 152 8.06 18.94 1.20
C GLN A 152 8.80 18.79 -0.14
N ASP A 153 9.19 19.93 -0.71
CA ASP A 153 9.87 19.97 -2.01
C ASP A 153 11.42 19.96 -1.87
N ARG A 154 11.91 20.19 -0.64
CA ARG A 154 13.33 20.25 -0.26
C ARG A 154 13.56 19.66 1.12
N TYR A 155 14.68 18.96 1.27
CA TYR A 155 15.09 18.33 2.52
C TYR A 155 16.34 19.03 3.06
N ASP A 156 16.33 19.38 4.35
CA ASP A 156 17.47 20.04 5.00
C ASP A 156 18.45 19.01 5.59
N THR A 157 17.97 17.81 5.93
CA THR A 157 18.80 16.74 6.50
C THR A 157 18.54 15.39 5.85
N PHE A 158 19.49 14.47 6.00
CA PHE A 158 19.28 13.09 5.58
C PHE A 158 18.15 12.41 6.39
N ASP A 159 17.93 12.78 7.64
CA ASP A 159 16.88 12.17 8.47
C ASP A 159 15.47 12.50 7.93
N GLU A 160 15.25 13.73 7.45
CA GLU A 160 14.00 14.10 6.78
C GLU A 160 13.80 13.31 5.48
N LEU A 161 14.87 13.20 4.67
CA LEU A 161 14.83 12.39 3.45
C LEU A 161 14.59 10.91 3.77
N HIS A 162 15.21 10.41 4.84
CA HIS A 162 15.07 9.03 5.27
C HIS A 162 13.63 8.74 5.71
N LEU A 163 12.95 9.68 6.39
CA LEU A 163 11.53 9.55 6.72
C LEU A 163 10.67 9.47 5.46
N TYR A 164 10.95 10.29 4.45
CA TYR A 164 10.29 10.19 3.15
C TYR A 164 10.51 8.81 2.52
N CYS A 165 11.77 8.36 2.39
CA CYS A 165 12.11 7.05 1.84
C CYS A 165 11.48 5.89 2.63
N TYR A 166 11.41 5.99 3.95
CA TYR A 166 10.70 5.04 4.79
C TYR A 166 9.23 4.96 4.38
N ARG A 167 8.53 6.10 4.28
CA ARG A 167 7.09 6.13 3.98
C ARG A 167 6.77 5.61 2.59
N VAL A 168 7.52 6.03 1.56
CA VAL A 168 7.16 5.73 0.16
C VAL A 168 7.78 4.44 -0.38
N ALA A 169 8.70 3.81 0.35
CA ALA A 169 9.36 2.58 -0.10
C ALA A 169 9.71 1.59 1.02
N GLY A 170 10.14 2.07 2.18
CA GLY A 170 10.37 1.20 3.34
C GLY A 170 9.10 0.44 3.76
N THR A 171 7.96 1.14 3.78
CA THR A 171 6.64 0.55 4.04
C THR A 171 6.31 -0.59 3.07
N VAL A 172 6.68 -0.49 1.79
CA VAL A 172 6.48 -1.55 0.80
C VAL A 172 7.24 -2.83 1.17
N GLY A 173 8.43 -2.69 1.75
CA GLY A 173 9.17 -3.80 2.35
C GLY A 173 8.40 -4.46 3.50
N LEU A 174 7.79 -3.67 4.38
CA LEU A 174 6.95 -4.17 5.47
C LEU A 174 5.65 -4.82 4.97
N MET A 175 5.02 -4.31 3.91
CA MET A 175 3.85 -4.92 3.29
C MET A 175 4.18 -6.28 2.64
N SER A 176 5.38 -6.40 2.10
CA SER A 176 5.84 -7.61 1.40
C SER A 176 6.33 -8.71 2.33
N MET A 177 6.83 -8.35 3.52
CA MET A 177 7.41 -9.29 4.49
C MET A 177 6.47 -10.45 4.87
N PRO A 178 5.18 -10.23 5.19
CA PRO A 178 4.25 -11.32 5.48
C PRO A 178 4.00 -12.27 4.31
N VAL A 179 4.14 -11.79 3.07
CA VAL A 179 3.97 -12.59 1.85
C VAL A 179 5.21 -13.46 1.60
N PHE A 180 6.41 -12.92 1.83
CA PHE A 180 7.65 -13.68 1.71
C PHE A 180 7.83 -14.70 2.84
N GLY A 181 7.30 -14.39 4.03
CA GLY A 181 7.58 -15.14 5.24
C GLY A 181 9.02 -14.95 5.72
N CYS A 182 9.37 -15.65 6.79
CA CYS A 182 10.71 -15.63 7.37
C CYS A 182 11.45 -16.96 7.13
N ALA A 183 12.76 -16.89 6.90
CA ALA A 183 13.59 -18.08 6.76
C ALA A 183 13.69 -18.85 8.10
N GLU A 184 13.94 -20.16 8.02
CA GLU A 184 14.12 -20.98 9.21
C GLU A 184 15.24 -20.43 10.12
N GLY A 185 14.95 -20.30 11.41
CA GLY A 185 15.89 -19.75 12.40
C GLY A 185 15.88 -18.22 12.54
N TYR A 186 15.06 -17.52 11.76
CA TYR A 186 14.84 -16.07 11.88
C TYR A 186 13.42 -15.77 12.32
N THR A 187 13.23 -14.57 12.88
CA THR A 187 11.92 -14.05 13.30
C THR A 187 11.52 -12.86 12.44
N ASP A 188 10.21 -12.60 12.33
CA ASP A 188 9.69 -11.43 11.63
C ASP A 188 10.29 -10.13 12.17
N GLU A 189 10.49 -10.03 13.48
CA GLU A 189 11.12 -8.87 14.10
C GLU A 189 12.56 -8.63 13.60
N GLN A 190 13.33 -9.71 13.40
CA GLN A 190 14.68 -9.61 12.82
C GLN A 190 14.65 -9.28 11.32
N ALA A 191 13.57 -9.64 10.61
CA ALA A 191 13.42 -9.39 9.18
C ALA A 191 12.93 -7.97 8.85
N LYS A 192 12.29 -7.27 9.81
CA LYS A 192 11.80 -5.89 9.62
C LYS A 192 12.88 -4.92 9.18
N GLU A 193 14.00 -4.87 9.89
CA GLU A 193 15.04 -3.88 9.63
C GLU A 193 15.73 -4.08 8.25
N PRO A 194 16.09 -5.32 7.83
CA PRO A 194 16.52 -5.57 6.47
C PRO A 194 15.48 -5.21 5.41
N ALA A 195 14.19 -5.50 5.64
CA ALA A 195 13.12 -5.19 4.70
C ALA A 195 12.97 -3.67 4.50
N LEU A 196 12.99 -2.91 5.59
CA LEU A 196 12.99 -1.45 5.58
C LEU A 196 14.20 -0.89 4.86
N SER A 197 15.39 -1.38 5.20
CA SER A 197 16.66 -0.94 4.62
C SER A 197 16.70 -1.15 3.11
N LEU A 198 16.17 -2.28 2.62
CA LEU A 198 16.09 -2.57 1.19
C LEU A 198 15.15 -1.60 0.47
N GLY A 199 13.97 -1.34 1.04
CA GLY A 199 13.02 -0.36 0.49
C GLY A 199 13.62 1.05 0.42
N VAL A 200 14.24 1.50 1.51
CA VAL A 200 14.94 2.80 1.56
C VAL A 200 16.07 2.86 0.54
N ALA A 201 16.86 1.80 0.39
CA ALA A 201 17.95 1.74 -0.59
C ALA A 201 17.44 1.84 -2.04
N PHE A 202 16.32 1.20 -2.37
CA PHE A 202 15.69 1.36 -3.67
C PHE A 202 15.18 2.78 -3.90
N GLN A 203 14.62 3.43 -2.89
CA GLN A 203 14.16 4.82 -3.06
C GLN A 203 15.30 5.80 -3.23
N ILE A 204 16.40 5.64 -2.47
CA ILE A 204 17.61 6.42 -2.67
C ILE A 204 18.16 6.19 -4.09
N THR A 205 18.10 4.95 -4.59
CA THR A 205 18.52 4.63 -5.96
C THR A 205 17.65 5.35 -7.01
N ASN A 206 16.33 5.39 -6.82
CA ASN A 206 15.42 6.14 -7.71
C ASN A 206 15.74 7.64 -7.68
N ILE A 207 15.87 8.23 -6.48
CA ILE A 207 16.23 9.64 -6.31
C ILE A 207 17.54 9.97 -7.02
N LEU A 208 18.58 9.14 -6.87
CA LEU A 208 19.88 9.37 -7.51
C LEU A 208 19.83 9.21 -9.03
N ARG A 209 18.96 8.34 -9.54
CA ARG A 209 18.75 8.14 -10.98
C ARG A 209 18.01 9.33 -11.61
N ASP A 210 17.04 9.90 -10.90
CA ASP A 210 16.04 10.80 -11.48
C ASP A 210 16.21 12.29 -11.07
N VAL A 211 17.33 12.65 -10.44
CA VAL A 211 17.62 14.02 -9.91
C VAL A 211 17.21 15.15 -10.86
N GLY A 212 17.58 15.05 -12.14
CA GLY A 212 17.29 16.10 -13.13
C GLY A 212 15.80 16.15 -13.50
N GLU A 213 15.17 14.98 -13.67
CA GLU A 213 13.75 14.89 -14.00
C GLU A 213 12.87 15.37 -12.85
N ASP A 214 13.21 15.01 -11.61
CA ASP A 214 12.52 15.47 -10.41
C ASP A 214 12.58 16.99 -10.26
N ALA A 215 13.76 17.59 -10.51
CA ALA A 215 13.94 19.03 -10.43
C ALA A 215 13.18 19.77 -11.54
N GLU A 216 13.24 19.29 -12.78
CA GLU A 216 12.68 19.99 -13.94
C GLU A 216 11.16 19.80 -14.09
N LYS A 217 10.67 18.57 -13.92
CA LYS A 217 9.27 18.23 -14.20
C LYS A 217 8.38 18.29 -12.96
N ARG A 218 8.94 17.93 -11.79
CA ARG A 218 8.18 17.85 -10.53
C ARG A 218 8.47 19.02 -9.58
N GLY A 219 9.52 19.81 -9.83
CA GLY A 219 9.93 20.91 -8.95
C GLY A 219 10.51 20.44 -7.61
N ARG A 220 10.97 19.19 -7.53
CA ARG A 220 11.43 18.54 -6.29
C ARG A 220 12.93 18.33 -6.30
N ILE A 221 13.58 18.55 -5.15
CA ILE A 221 14.99 18.19 -4.96
C ILE A 221 15.13 17.44 -3.64
N TYR A 222 15.22 16.12 -3.76
CA TYR A 222 15.34 15.20 -2.63
C TYR A 222 16.72 15.23 -1.96
N LEU A 223 17.78 15.59 -2.69
CA LEU A 223 19.12 15.65 -2.13
C LEU A 223 19.17 16.69 -0.98
N PRO A 224 19.61 16.29 0.23
CA PRO A 224 19.71 17.19 1.37
C PRO A 224 20.68 18.35 1.12
N ARG A 225 20.48 19.46 1.84
CA ARG A 225 21.30 20.68 1.74
C ARG A 225 22.68 20.58 2.40
#